data_AF-A0A822XVI7-F1
#
_entry.id   AF-A0A822XVI7-F1
#
_cell.length_a   1.000
_cell.length_b   1.000
_cell.length_c   1.000
_cell.angle_alpha   90.00
_cell.angle_beta   90.00
_cell.angle_gamma   90.00
#
_symmetry.space_group_name_H-M   'P 1'
#
loop_
_entity.id
_entity.type
_entity.pdbx_description
1 polymer ?
#
loop_
_entity_poly.entity_id
_entity_poly.type
_entity_poly.pdbx_seq_one_letter_code
_entity_poly.pdbx_strand_id
1 'polypeptide(L)'
;MQDFMSEDAIFCGVFDGHGPHGHLVARKVRDDLPLKLLSFLQSQESRQNGLNNNCFGRKTKLEGDSEKDGSTEDNLGSLWREAFLKSYKAMDKELRSHPTLDCFCSGSTAVTIVKQGLNLFMGYIGDSRAIMGSKDSSDSMVAVQLTVDLKPDLPREEERIKRCKGRVFALQDEPEVPRVWLPFDDAPGLAMARAFGDFCLKDYGVISIPEFSHRILTERDQFIVLASDGVSVCLEYSMHLILCFYFVKDSLP
;
A
#
# COMPACT_ATOMS: atom_id res chain seq x y z
N MET A 1 -7.06 -10.97 11.72
CA MET A 1 -5.65 -10.73 12.08
C MET A 1 -4.94 -12.04 11.83
N GLN A 2 -3.90 -12.04 10.99
CA GLN A 2 -3.22 -13.26 10.56
C GLN A 2 -1.74 -13.06 10.91
N ASP A 3 -1.18 -13.99 11.69
CA ASP A 3 0.19 -13.87 12.20
C ASP A 3 1.18 -13.92 11.04
N PHE A 4 1.90 -12.81 10.83
CA PHE A 4 3.01 -12.69 9.89
C PHE A 4 4.32 -12.88 10.65
N MET A 5 5.35 -13.40 9.99
CA MET A 5 6.66 -13.80 10.56
C MET A 5 7.26 -12.97 11.70
N SER A 6 8.02 -13.66 12.57
CA SER A 6 8.45 -13.28 13.93
C SER A 6 7.26 -13.02 14.84
N GLU A 7 7.33 -13.38 16.13
CA GLU A 7 6.16 -13.39 17.03
C GLU A 7 5.44 -12.02 17.21
N ASP A 8 5.93 -10.93 16.56
CA ASP A 8 5.47 -9.55 16.74
C ASP A 8 5.11 -8.78 15.44
N ALA A 9 4.87 -9.44 14.29
CA ALA A 9 4.46 -8.74 13.06
C ALA A 9 2.95 -8.86 12.76
N ILE A 10 2.29 -7.70 12.63
CA ILE A 10 0.85 -7.62 12.32
C ILE A 10 0.63 -6.97 10.96
N PHE A 11 -0.07 -7.68 10.07
CA PHE A 11 -0.57 -7.14 8.80
C PHE A 11 -2.02 -6.68 8.94
N CYS A 12 -2.33 -5.48 8.45
CA CYS A 12 -3.69 -4.97 8.29
C CYS A 12 -3.85 -4.32 6.91
N GLY A 13 -5.05 -4.39 6.34
CA GLY A 13 -5.31 -3.73 5.06
C GLY A 13 -6.80 -3.54 4.78
N VAL A 14 -7.10 -2.48 4.02
CA VAL A 14 -8.43 -2.20 3.47
C VAL A 14 -8.32 -2.19 1.95
N PHE A 15 -9.33 -2.77 1.30
CA PHE A 15 -9.40 -2.99 -0.13
C PHE A 15 -10.81 -2.60 -0.57
N ASP A 16 -10.91 -1.52 -1.33
CA ASP A 16 -12.17 -1.03 -1.86
C ASP A 16 -12.30 -1.44 -3.32
N GLY A 17 -13.35 -2.19 -3.63
CA GLY A 17 -13.53 -2.81 -4.94
C GLY A 17 -14.55 -2.06 -5.78
N HIS A 18 -14.18 -1.73 -7.02
CA HIS A 18 -15.03 -1.00 -7.96
C HIS A 18 -15.19 -1.71 -9.31
N GLY A 19 -16.18 -1.27 -10.08
CA GLY A 19 -16.58 -1.90 -11.34
C GLY A 19 -17.42 -3.17 -11.13
N PRO A 20 -17.81 -3.86 -12.23
CA PRO A 20 -18.79 -4.96 -12.18
C PRO A 20 -18.43 -6.11 -11.23
N HIS A 21 -17.13 -6.40 -11.10
CA HIS A 21 -16.61 -7.47 -10.25
C HIS A 21 -15.66 -6.97 -9.16
N GLY A 22 -15.68 -5.66 -8.84
CA GLY A 22 -14.77 -5.04 -7.89
C GLY A 22 -14.72 -5.73 -6.53
N HIS A 23 -15.87 -6.11 -5.99
CA HIS A 23 -15.97 -6.85 -4.73
C HIS A 23 -15.24 -8.21 -4.76
N LEU A 24 -15.15 -8.88 -5.91
CA LEU A 24 -14.39 -10.11 -6.08
C LEU A 24 -12.88 -9.82 -6.24
N VAL A 25 -12.53 -8.74 -6.95
CA VAL A 25 -11.13 -8.27 -7.06
C VAL A 25 -10.58 -7.91 -5.68
N ALA A 26 -11.30 -7.07 -4.91
CA ALA A 26 -10.93 -6.67 -3.56
C ALA A 26 -10.80 -7.88 -2.62
N ARG A 27 -11.74 -8.83 -2.67
CA ARG A 27 -11.65 -10.09 -1.91
C ARG A 27 -10.38 -10.88 -2.26
N LYS A 28 -10.10 -11.05 -3.55
CA LYS A 28 -8.93 -11.78 -4.02
C LYS A 28 -7.63 -11.10 -3.60
N VAL A 29 -7.55 -9.77 -3.70
CA VAL A 29 -6.39 -9.00 -3.22
C VAL A 29 -6.23 -9.15 -1.70
N ARG A 30 -7.31 -9.04 -0.93
CA ARG A 30 -7.30 -9.21 0.53
C ARG A 30 -6.73 -10.56 0.96
N ASP A 31 -7.11 -11.63 0.26
CA ASP A 31 -6.74 -13.00 0.62
C ASP A 31 -5.31 -13.35 0.17
N ASP A 32 -4.84 -12.80 -0.96
CA ASP A 32 -3.59 -13.22 -1.59
C ASP A 32 -2.41 -12.25 -1.45
N LEU A 33 -2.66 -10.93 -1.40
CA LEU A 33 -1.60 -9.94 -1.29
C LEU A 33 -0.71 -10.14 -0.05
N PRO A 34 -1.27 -10.47 1.14
CA PRO A 34 -0.43 -10.76 2.29
C PRO A 34 0.47 -11.99 2.03
N LEU A 35 -0.08 -13.07 1.47
CA LEU A 35 0.70 -14.28 1.17
C LEU A 35 1.88 -13.99 0.22
N LYS A 36 1.70 -13.08 -0.73
CA LYS A 36 2.78 -12.64 -1.64
C LYS A 36 3.88 -11.87 -0.91
N LEU A 37 3.48 -10.97 -0.01
CA LEU A 37 4.40 -10.21 0.83
C LEU A 37 5.24 -11.14 1.71
N LEU A 38 4.57 -12.09 2.36
CA LEU A 38 5.20 -13.12 3.19
C LEU A 38 6.18 -13.98 2.39
N SER A 39 5.74 -14.49 1.24
CA SER A 39 6.57 -15.33 0.36
C SER A 39 7.83 -14.60 -0.11
N PHE A 40 7.73 -13.31 -0.42
CA PHE A 40 8.88 -12.51 -0.79
C PHE A 40 9.90 -12.43 0.35
N LEU A 41 9.46 -12.11 1.57
CA LEU A 41 10.35 -11.97 2.73
C LEU A 41 11.04 -13.29 3.08
N GLN A 42 10.31 -14.40 3.11
CA GLN A 42 10.86 -15.75 3.32
C GLN A 42 11.93 -16.09 2.29
N SER A 43 11.70 -15.74 1.02
CA SER A 43 12.66 -15.99 -0.05
C SER A 43 13.96 -15.21 0.15
N GLN A 44 13.91 -14.01 0.73
CA GLN A 44 15.11 -13.21 0.99
C GLN A 44 15.89 -13.72 2.20
N GLU A 45 15.21 -14.11 3.27
CA GLU A 45 15.87 -14.74 4.44
C GLU A 45 16.60 -16.03 4.05
N SER A 46 15.98 -16.88 3.22
CA SER A 46 16.63 -18.11 2.73
C SER A 46 17.89 -17.83 1.90
N ARG A 47 17.89 -16.74 1.11
CA ARG A 47 19.05 -16.32 0.31
C ARG A 47 20.18 -15.78 1.18
N GLN A 48 19.85 -14.98 2.19
CA GLN A 48 20.85 -14.46 3.14
C GLN A 48 21.47 -15.58 3.98
N ASN A 49 20.67 -16.55 4.44
CA ASN A 49 21.16 -17.73 5.14
C ASN A 49 22.00 -18.67 4.26
N GLY A 50 21.67 -18.79 2.97
CA GLY A 50 22.47 -19.55 1.99
C GLY A 50 23.82 -18.91 1.65
N LEU A 51 23.90 -17.57 1.66
CA LEU A 51 25.14 -16.82 1.45
C LEU A 51 26.08 -16.88 2.67
N ASN A 52 25.54 -16.87 3.89
CA ASN A 52 26.34 -16.98 5.12
C ASN A 52 26.98 -18.36 5.33
N ASN A 53 26.49 -19.41 4.68
CA ASN A 53 27.05 -20.76 4.79
C ASN A 53 28.21 -21.06 3.82
N ASN A 54 28.65 -20.12 2.97
CA ASN A 54 29.64 -20.40 1.93
C ASN A 54 30.94 -19.55 1.97
N CYS A 55 31.25 -18.88 3.08
CA CYS A 55 32.52 -18.16 3.26
C CYS A 55 33.14 -18.32 4.66
N PHE A 56 33.22 -19.55 5.19
CA PHE A 56 34.21 -19.88 6.22
C PHE A 56 35.52 -20.33 5.57
N GLY A 57 36.29 -19.33 5.13
CA GLY A 57 37.58 -19.56 4.49
C GLY A 57 38.45 -18.32 4.56
N ARG A 58 39.14 -18.17 5.71
CA ARG A 58 40.34 -17.36 5.95
C ARG A 58 40.13 -16.01 6.66
N LYS A 59 40.37 -16.04 7.98
CA LYS A 59 40.69 -14.89 8.82
C LYS A 59 41.93 -14.17 8.27
N THR A 60 41.85 -12.85 8.15
CA THR A 60 43.00 -11.95 8.36
C THR A 60 42.49 -10.71 9.07
N LYS A 61 43.00 -10.51 10.30
CA LYS A 61 42.78 -9.31 11.12
C LYS A 61 43.29 -8.07 10.38
N LEU A 62 42.49 -7.01 10.33
CA LEU A 62 43.00 -5.64 10.40
C LEU A 62 41.99 -4.81 11.20
N GLU A 63 42.53 -4.16 12.24
CA GLU A 63 41.84 -3.22 13.12
C GLU A 63 41.53 -1.92 12.36
N GLY A 64 40.38 -1.31 12.65
CA GLY A 64 39.93 -0.06 12.05
C GLY A 64 38.58 0.35 12.62
N ASP A 65 38.63 1.19 13.64
CA ASP A 65 37.52 1.85 14.32
C ASP A 65 36.67 2.68 13.34
N SER A 66 35.34 2.55 13.35
CA SER A 66 34.35 3.57 12.90
C SER A 66 32.93 3.07 13.12
N GLU A 67 32.23 3.77 14.01
CA GLU A 67 30.78 3.71 14.29
C GLU A 67 29.94 3.74 12.99
N LYS A 68 29.02 2.79 12.84
CA LYS A 68 28.10 2.75 11.69
C LYS A 68 26.69 2.29 12.09
N ASP A 69 26.06 3.07 12.96
CA ASP A 69 24.67 2.83 13.40
C ASP A 69 23.62 3.25 12.33
N GLY A 70 24.03 4.03 11.31
CA GLY A 70 23.15 4.49 10.23
C GLY A 70 22.96 3.54 9.03
N SER A 71 23.24 2.24 9.14
CA SER A 71 23.19 1.31 7.99
C SER A 71 22.06 0.28 8.03
N THR A 72 21.45 0.04 9.18
CA THR A 72 20.51 -1.06 9.38
C THR A 72 19.07 -0.66 9.08
N GLU A 73 18.64 0.55 9.48
CA GLU A 73 17.29 1.06 9.23
C GLU A 73 17.02 1.32 7.74
N ASP A 74 17.99 1.93 7.03
CA ASP A 74 17.91 2.14 5.58
C ASP A 74 17.84 0.81 4.80
N ASN A 75 18.54 -0.22 5.28
CA ASN A 75 18.49 -1.57 4.70
C ASN A 75 17.13 -2.25 4.95
N LEU A 76 16.53 -2.08 6.13
CA LEU A 76 15.22 -2.65 6.43
C LEU A 76 14.11 -1.95 5.62
N GLY A 77 14.13 -0.62 5.57
CA GLY A 77 13.17 0.17 4.80
C GLY A 77 13.23 -0.13 3.29
N SER A 78 14.44 -0.33 2.76
CA SER A 78 14.62 -0.73 1.34
C SER A 78 14.15 -2.16 1.06
N LEU A 79 14.40 -3.11 1.97
CA LEU A 79 13.88 -4.49 1.86
C LEU A 79 12.35 -4.50 1.81
N TRP A 80 11.69 -3.80 2.74
CA TRP A 80 10.23 -3.71 2.76
C TRP A 80 9.69 -2.99 1.53
N ARG A 81 10.32 -1.89 1.10
CA ARG A 81 9.95 -1.20 -0.14
C ARG A 81 9.97 -2.15 -1.33
N GLU A 82 11.01 -2.97 -1.47
CA GLU A 82 11.09 -3.96 -2.53
C GLU A 82 10.00 -5.03 -2.36
N ALA A 83 9.77 -5.51 -1.13
CA ALA A 83 8.73 -6.50 -0.84
C ALA A 83 7.34 -6.03 -1.27
N PHE A 84 6.95 -4.81 -0.90
CA PHE A 84 5.69 -4.19 -1.33
C PHE A 84 5.63 -4.07 -2.86
N LEU A 85 6.67 -3.51 -3.49
CA LEU A 85 6.72 -3.32 -4.94
C LEU A 85 6.55 -4.65 -5.70
N LYS A 86 7.28 -5.68 -5.30
CA LYS A 86 7.26 -7.00 -5.96
C LYS A 86 5.94 -7.72 -5.72
N SER A 87 5.38 -7.62 -4.51
CA SER A 87 4.12 -8.27 -4.14
C SER A 87 2.93 -7.65 -4.86
N TYR A 88 2.88 -6.32 -4.95
CA TYR A 88 1.87 -5.61 -5.73
C TYR A 88 1.95 -5.97 -7.21
N LYS A 89 3.16 -5.97 -7.79
CA LYS A 89 3.36 -6.40 -9.18
C LYS A 89 2.92 -7.85 -9.40
N ALA A 90 3.24 -8.75 -8.47
CA ALA A 90 2.84 -10.15 -8.56
C ALA A 90 1.32 -10.32 -8.42
N MET A 91 0.68 -9.53 -7.55
CA MET A 91 -0.77 -9.52 -7.37
C MET A 91 -1.50 -9.06 -8.63
N ASP A 92 -1.10 -7.92 -9.19
CA ASP A 92 -1.71 -7.37 -10.41
C ASP A 92 -1.50 -8.31 -11.62
N LYS A 93 -0.34 -8.97 -11.69
CA LYS A 93 -0.08 -10.00 -12.71
C LYS A 93 -1.01 -11.20 -12.55
N GLU A 94 -1.23 -11.69 -11.33
CA GLU A 94 -2.14 -12.80 -11.09
C GLU A 94 -3.58 -12.43 -11.48
N LEU A 95 -4.05 -11.25 -11.10
CA LEU A 95 -5.37 -10.74 -11.48
C LEU A 95 -5.53 -10.68 -13.01
N ARG A 96 -4.50 -10.26 -13.75
CA ARG A 96 -4.53 -10.22 -15.23
C ARG A 96 -4.70 -11.60 -15.85
N SER A 97 -4.10 -12.62 -15.23
CA SER A 97 -4.13 -14.00 -15.72
C SER A 97 -5.26 -14.84 -15.11
N HIS A 98 -6.13 -14.25 -14.30
CA HIS A 98 -7.15 -15.01 -13.58
C HIS A 98 -8.20 -15.56 -14.56
N PRO A 99 -8.49 -16.87 -14.56
CA PRO A 99 -9.26 -17.51 -15.62
C PRO A 99 -10.74 -17.10 -15.65
N THR A 100 -11.31 -16.76 -14.49
CA THR A 100 -12.76 -16.53 -14.32
C THR A 100 -13.12 -15.16 -13.77
N LEU A 101 -12.13 -14.36 -13.37
CA LEU A 101 -12.37 -13.06 -12.73
C LEU A 101 -12.04 -11.97 -13.74
N ASP A 102 -13.08 -11.30 -14.24
CA ASP A 102 -12.88 -10.20 -15.18
C ASP A 102 -12.47 -8.91 -14.45
N CYS A 103 -11.18 -8.62 -14.58
CA CYS A 103 -10.51 -7.43 -14.07
C CYS A 103 -10.28 -6.37 -15.16
N PHE A 104 -10.93 -6.46 -16.32
CA PHE A 104 -10.72 -5.51 -17.42
C PHE A 104 -11.25 -4.11 -17.06
N CYS A 105 -12.49 -4.04 -16.57
CA CYS A 105 -13.12 -2.81 -16.05
C CYS A 105 -13.51 -2.94 -14.55
N SER A 106 -12.90 -3.90 -13.85
CA SER A 106 -13.06 -4.07 -12.41
C SER A 106 -11.70 -3.94 -11.74
N GLY A 107 -11.68 -3.31 -10.57
CA GLY A 107 -10.46 -3.04 -9.85
C GLY A 107 -10.65 -3.00 -8.35
N SER A 108 -9.54 -2.72 -7.67
CA SER A 108 -9.52 -2.49 -6.22
C SER A 108 -8.44 -1.49 -5.84
N THR A 109 -8.74 -0.63 -4.88
CA THR A 109 -7.74 0.08 -4.09
C THR A 109 -7.00 -0.92 -3.19
N ALA A 110 -5.91 -0.47 -2.57
CA ALA A 110 -5.34 -1.14 -1.42
C ALA A 110 -4.63 -0.12 -0.54
N VAL A 111 -4.94 -0.10 0.75
CA VAL A 111 -4.08 0.50 1.78
C VAL A 111 -3.69 -0.60 2.75
N THR A 112 -2.39 -0.86 2.84
CA THR A 112 -1.85 -2.00 3.60
C THR A 112 -0.74 -1.55 4.52
N ILE A 113 -0.75 -2.05 5.76
CA ILE A 113 0.24 -1.74 6.78
C ILE A 113 0.81 -3.04 7.36
N VAL A 114 2.10 -3.02 7.67
CA VAL A 114 2.76 -4.01 8.51
C VAL A 114 3.38 -3.29 9.69
N LYS A 115 2.94 -3.63 10.91
CA LYS A 115 3.63 -3.22 12.14
C LYS A 115 4.57 -4.34 12.55
N GLN A 116 5.83 -4.01 12.79
CA GLN A 116 6.83 -4.90 13.37
C GLN A 116 7.61 -4.17 14.47
N GLY A 117 7.33 -4.50 15.73
CA GLY A 117 7.81 -3.69 16.86
C GLY A 117 7.31 -2.25 16.76
N LEU A 118 8.23 -1.27 16.74
CA LEU A 118 7.92 0.15 16.50
C LEU A 118 7.89 0.53 15.01
N ASN A 119 8.29 -0.36 14.11
CA ASN A 119 8.29 -0.06 12.68
C ASN A 119 6.89 -0.18 12.10
N LEU A 120 6.48 0.83 11.33
CA LEU A 120 5.28 0.83 10.53
C LEU A 120 5.67 0.95 9.05
N PHE A 121 5.46 -0.12 8.29
CA PHE A 121 5.65 -0.14 6.84
C PHE A 121 4.28 -0.05 6.17
N MET A 122 4.14 0.83 5.19
CA MET A 122 2.88 1.04 4.48
C MET A 122 3.09 1.00 2.98
N GLY A 123 2.20 0.29 2.29
CA GLY A 123 2.08 0.30 0.85
C GLY A 123 0.63 0.61 0.47
N TYR A 124 0.43 1.52 -0.48
CA TYR A 124 -0.93 1.89 -0.89
C TYR A 124 -1.06 2.30 -2.36
N ILE A 125 -2.24 2.04 -2.92
CA ILE A 125 -2.75 2.51 -4.21
C ILE A 125 -4.23 2.87 -4.09
N GLY A 126 -4.66 3.85 -4.88
CA GLY A 126 -6.04 4.36 -4.86
C GLY A 126 -6.22 5.51 -3.89
N ASP A 127 -7.43 5.64 -3.36
CA ASP A 127 -7.92 6.74 -2.51
C ASP A 127 -8.45 6.26 -1.14
N SER A 128 -8.26 4.98 -0.82
CA SER A 128 -8.42 4.49 0.55
C SER A 128 -7.31 5.05 1.45
N ARG A 129 -7.65 5.40 2.70
CA ARG A 129 -6.80 6.19 3.59
C ARG A 129 -6.34 5.43 4.82
N ALA A 130 -5.14 5.76 5.28
CA ALA A 130 -4.67 5.49 6.64
C ALA A 130 -4.56 6.80 7.42
N ILE A 131 -5.18 6.85 8.61
CA ILE A 131 -5.18 8.02 9.49
C ILE A 131 -4.72 7.58 10.88
N MET A 132 -3.72 8.25 11.43
CA MET A 132 -3.20 8.00 12.77
C MET A 132 -3.84 8.95 13.78
N GLY A 133 -4.36 8.40 14.87
CA GLY A 133 -4.65 9.17 16.08
C GLY A 133 -3.38 9.26 16.92
N SER A 134 -2.81 10.45 17.05
CA SER A 134 -1.60 10.70 17.84
C SER A 134 -1.85 11.82 18.85
N LYS A 135 -1.05 11.90 19.91
CA LYS A 135 -1.10 13.01 20.87
C LYS A 135 -0.12 14.12 20.47
N ASP A 136 -0.57 15.37 20.52
CA ASP A 136 0.31 16.52 20.33
C ASP A 136 1.09 16.87 21.61
N SER A 137 1.81 18.01 21.61
CA SER A 137 2.58 18.48 22.78
C SER A 137 1.72 18.87 23.98
N SER A 138 0.42 19.07 23.79
CA SER A 138 -0.55 19.40 24.84
C SER A 138 -1.30 18.18 25.37
N ASP A 139 -0.91 16.97 24.95
CA ASP A 139 -1.59 15.69 25.23
C ASP A 139 -2.99 15.60 24.59
N SER A 140 -3.32 16.48 23.64
CA SER A 140 -4.57 16.47 22.89
C SER A 140 -4.49 15.50 21.71
N MET A 141 -5.58 14.78 21.44
CA MET A 141 -5.67 13.87 20.30
C MET A 141 -5.75 14.66 18.99
N VAL A 142 -4.84 14.36 18.05
CA VAL A 142 -4.81 14.90 16.70
C VAL A 142 -4.86 13.78 15.66
N ALA A 143 -5.55 14.03 14.56
CA ALA A 143 -5.59 13.12 13.41
C ALA A 143 -4.47 13.49 12.43
N VAL A 144 -3.61 12.52 12.10
CA VAL A 144 -2.52 12.66 11.15
C VAL A 144 -2.77 11.71 9.99
N GLN A 145 -3.13 12.25 8.84
CA GLN A 145 -3.29 11.45 7.62
C GLN A 145 -1.92 10.94 7.16
N LEU A 146 -1.81 9.61 7.01
CA LEU A 146 -0.55 8.93 6.68
C LEU A 146 -0.38 8.71 5.16
N THR A 147 -1.48 8.70 4.41
CA THR A 147 -1.51 8.42 2.96
C THR A 147 -2.04 9.61 2.18
N VAL A 148 -1.64 9.76 0.93
CA VAL A 148 -2.22 10.77 0.01
C VAL A 148 -3.12 10.06 -0.99
N ASP A 149 -4.34 10.54 -1.18
CA ASP A 149 -5.24 10.00 -2.20
C ASP A 149 -4.58 10.14 -3.58
N LEU A 150 -4.38 9.03 -4.28
CA LEU A 150 -3.68 9.02 -5.57
C LEU A 150 -4.62 9.41 -6.70
N LYS A 151 -5.08 10.66 -6.67
CA LYS A 151 -6.00 11.24 -7.63
C LYS A 151 -5.34 11.46 -9.01
N PRO A 152 -6.11 11.37 -10.12
CA PRO A 152 -5.59 11.55 -11.48
C PRO A 152 -4.94 12.90 -11.77
N ASP A 153 -5.34 13.96 -11.07
CA ASP A 153 -4.89 15.34 -11.27
C ASP A 153 -3.63 15.69 -10.46
N LEU A 154 -3.11 14.78 -9.63
CA LEU A 154 -1.82 14.97 -8.99
C LEU A 154 -0.73 15.12 -10.06
N PRO A 155 0.19 16.12 -9.96
CA PRO A 155 1.10 16.44 -11.06
C PRO A 155 1.88 15.25 -11.63
N ARG A 156 2.39 14.35 -10.78
CA ARG A 156 3.13 13.15 -11.21
C ARG A 156 2.23 12.09 -11.86
N GLU A 157 0.99 11.98 -11.40
CA GLU A 157 0.03 11.03 -11.92
C GLU A 157 -0.52 11.51 -13.26
N GLU A 158 -0.93 12.78 -13.33
CA GLU A 158 -1.45 13.43 -14.53
C GLU A 158 -0.42 13.43 -15.67
N GLU A 159 0.85 13.76 -15.36
CA GLU A 159 1.93 13.72 -16.34
C GLU A 159 2.12 12.31 -16.91
N ARG A 160 2.09 11.28 -16.05
CA ARG A 160 2.19 9.88 -16.48
C ARG A 160 1.01 9.49 -17.36
N ILE A 161 -0.21 9.82 -16.96
CA ILE A 161 -1.45 9.51 -17.70
C ILE A 161 -1.42 10.16 -19.09
N LYS A 162 -1.12 11.46 -19.16
CA LYS A 162 -0.99 12.19 -20.44
C LYS A 162 0.11 11.61 -21.33
N ARG A 163 1.26 11.22 -20.77
CA ARG A 163 2.35 10.56 -21.50
C ARG A 163 1.94 9.22 -22.10
N CYS A 164 1.05 8.50 -21.41
CA CYS A 164 0.43 7.26 -21.87
C CYS A 164 -0.81 7.49 -22.75
N LYS A 165 -1.06 8.72 -23.22
CA LYS A 165 -2.22 9.12 -24.05
C LYS A 165 -3.58 9.00 -23.34
N GLY A 166 -3.62 8.72 -22.05
CA GLY A 166 -4.83 8.84 -21.25
C GLY A 166 -5.22 10.31 -21.07
N ARG A 167 -6.49 10.56 -20.76
CA ARG A 167 -7.00 11.91 -20.47
C ARG A 167 -7.34 12.03 -18.99
N VAL A 168 -7.18 13.24 -18.46
CA VAL A 168 -7.54 13.59 -17.08
C VAL A 168 -8.44 14.81 -17.11
N PHE A 169 -9.67 14.64 -16.63
CA PHE A 169 -10.60 15.74 -16.38
C PHE A 169 -11.76 15.25 -15.50
N ALA A 170 -12.46 16.19 -14.88
CA ALA A 170 -13.68 15.96 -14.13
C ALA A 170 -14.92 16.15 -15.02
N LEU A 171 -16.01 15.45 -14.73
CA LEU A 171 -17.29 15.68 -15.42
C LEU A 171 -17.86 17.05 -15.02
N GLN A 172 -18.68 17.66 -15.88
CA GLN A 172 -19.28 18.98 -15.60
C GLN A 172 -20.16 18.95 -14.33
N ASP A 173 -20.87 17.84 -14.10
CA ASP A 173 -21.74 17.66 -12.93
C ASP A 173 -20.95 17.23 -11.67
N GLU A 174 -19.68 16.84 -11.80
CA GLU A 174 -18.81 16.41 -10.69
C GLU A 174 -17.40 17.06 -10.78
N PRO A 175 -17.30 18.41 -10.73
CA PRO A 175 -16.04 19.11 -11.01
C PRO A 175 -14.90 18.81 -10.02
N GLU A 176 -15.21 18.27 -8.85
CA GLU A 176 -14.23 17.92 -7.80
C GLU A 176 -13.67 16.49 -7.93
N VAL A 177 -14.17 15.70 -8.88
CA VAL A 177 -13.81 14.29 -9.08
C VAL A 177 -13.07 14.12 -10.41
N PRO A 178 -11.75 14.39 -10.45
CA PRO A 178 -10.94 14.14 -11.63
C PRO A 178 -10.88 12.65 -11.92
N ARG A 179 -11.05 12.28 -13.20
CA ARG A 179 -11.07 10.88 -13.64
C ARG A 179 -10.04 10.65 -14.74
N VAL A 180 -9.53 9.41 -14.80
CA VAL A 180 -8.78 8.90 -15.95
C VAL A 180 -9.76 8.39 -16.99
N TRP A 181 -9.51 8.74 -18.26
CA TRP A 181 -10.34 8.33 -19.39
C TRP A 181 -9.49 7.75 -20.53
N LEU A 182 -10.13 6.95 -21.39
CA LEU A 182 -9.52 6.48 -22.63
C LEU A 182 -9.22 7.65 -23.58
N PRO A 183 -8.29 7.49 -24.54
CA PRO A 183 -7.89 8.58 -25.44
C PRO A 183 -9.03 9.11 -26.31
N PHE A 184 -9.97 8.26 -26.69
CA PHE A 184 -11.03 8.57 -27.66
C PHE A 184 -12.45 8.44 -27.09
N ASP A 185 -12.60 7.90 -25.88
CA ASP A 185 -13.88 7.66 -25.25
C ASP A 185 -13.88 8.16 -23.80
N ASP A 186 -14.98 8.79 -23.38
CA ASP A 186 -15.23 9.18 -21.99
C ASP A 186 -15.71 7.96 -21.17
N ALA A 187 -15.00 6.83 -21.30
CA ALA A 187 -15.24 5.61 -20.55
C ALA A 187 -14.01 4.69 -20.53
N PRO A 188 -13.80 3.88 -19.47
CA PRO A 188 -14.38 4.06 -18.14
C PRO A 188 -13.73 5.26 -17.42
N GLY A 189 -14.50 5.96 -16.59
CA GLY A 189 -14.03 7.11 -15.81
C GLY A 189 -13.54 6.72 -14.42
N LEU A 190 -12.25 6.41 -14.27
CA LEU A 190 -11.68 5.97 -12.99
C LEU A 190 -11.21 7.17 -12.14
N ALA A 191 -11.74 7.32 -10.92
CA ALA A 191 -11.47 8.46 -10.03
C ALA A 191 -10.09 8.44 -9.34
N MET A 192 -9.26 7.45 -9.66
CA MET A 192 -7.94 7.24 -9.06
C MET A 192 -6.91 6.87 -10.14
N ALA A 193 -5.66 7.24 -9.92
CA ALA A 193 -4.56 7.02 -10.87
C ALA A 193 -3.86 5.66 -10.71
N ARG A 194 -4.09 5.00 -9.57
CA ARG A 194 -3.46 3.71 -9.26
C ARG A 194 -4.50 2.75 -8.67
N ALA A 195 -4.53 1.53 -9.20
CA ALA A 195 -5.45 0.49 -8.77
C ALA A 195 -4.89 -0.88 -9.16
N PHE A 196 -5.36 -1.93 -8.47
CA PHE A 196 -5.30 -3.30 -8.97
C PHE A 196 -6.42 -3.53 -9.98
N GLY A 197 -6.22 -4.40 -10.97
CA GLY A 197 -7.23 -4.62 -12.02
C GLY A 197 -7.29 -3.45 -13.00
N ASP A 198 -8.47 -3.02 -13.44
CA ASP A 198 -8.66 -1.94 -14.43
C ASP A 198 -7.74 -2.06 -15.65
N PHE A 199 -7.62 -3.29 -16.20
CA PHE A 199 -6.67 -3.56 -17.29
C PHE A 199 -6.93 -2.76 -18.55
N CYS A 200 -8.16 -2.26 -18.74
CA CYS A 200 -8.51 -1.34 -19.82
C CYS A 200 -7.76 0.01 -19.75
N LEU A 201 -7.34 0.46 -18.56
CA LEU A 201 -6.69 1.75 -18.34
C LEU A 201 -5.18 1.66 -18.08
N LYS A 202 -4.62 0.46 -17.95
CA LYS A 202 -3.19 0.26 -17.63
C LYS A 202 -2.26 0.83 -18.71
N ASP A 203 -2.63 0.68 -19.97
CA ASP A 203 -1.86 1.22 -21.09
C ASP A 203 -2.00 2.75 -21.24
N TYR A 204 -2.92 3.35 -20.47
CA TYR A 204 -3.24 4.77 -20.46
C TYR A 204 -2.82 5.46 -19.15
N GLY A 205 -1.93 4.84 -18.39
CA GLY A 205 -1.23 5.46 -17.26
C GLY A 205 -1.77 5.09 -15.87
N VAL A 206 -2.80 4.25 -15.78
CA VAL A 206 -3.15 3.60 -14.51
C VAL A 206 -2.08 2.55 -14.18
N ILE A 207 -1.62 2.51 -12.93
CA ILE A 207 -0.57 1.56 -12.50
C ILE A 207 -0.92 0.89 -11.16
N SER A 208 -0.34 -0.27 -10.90
CA SER A 208 -0.45 -0.99 -9.62
C SER A 208 0.80 -0.82 -8.74
N ILE A 209 1.63 0.19 -9.03
CA ILE A 209 2.86 0.47 -8.26
C ILE A 209 2.48 1.22 -6.98
N PRO A 210 2.72 0.66 -5.78
CA PRO A 210 2.36 1.32 -4.54
C PRO A 210 3.25 2.52 -4.26
N GLU A 211 2.68 3.56 -3.65
CA GLU A 211 3.48 4.44 -2.80
C GLU A 211 3.91 3.65 -1.56
N PHE A 212 5.15 3.87 -1.13
CA PHE A 212 5.72 3.22 0.05
C PHE A 212 6.20 4.25 1.06
N SER A 213 5.85 4.04 2.31
CA SER A 213 6.35 4.82 3.44
C SER A 213 6.73 3.92 4.61
N HIS A 214 7.82 4.27 5.27
CA HIS A 214 8.27 3.66 6.52
C HIS A 214 8.32 4.75 7.59
N ARG A 215 7.79 4.42 8.78
CA ARG A 215 7.77 5.30 9.94
C ARG A 215 8.10 4.51 11.20
N ILE A 216 8.80 5.16 12.12
CA ILE A 216 8.95 4.67 13.50
C ILE A 216 7.83 5.25 14.35
N LEU A 217 7.07 4.37 15.00
CA LEU A 217 6.00 4.73 15.92
C LEU A 217 6.57 5.24 17.24
N THR A 218 5.86 6.17 17.84
CA THR A 218 6.20 6.77 19.14
C THR A 218 5.10 6.49 20.16
N GLU A 219 5.38 6.69 21.44
CA GLU A 219 4.39 6.54 22.52
C GLU A 219 3.16 7.46 22.37
N ARG A 220 3.29 8.53 21.59
CA ARG A 220 2.21 9.46 21.27
C ARG A 220 1.21 8.86 20.27
N ASP A 221 1.64 7.93 19.44
CA ASP A 221 0.81 7.31 18.41
C ASP A 221 -0.10 6.25 19.06
N GLN A 222 -1.41 6.50 19.12
CA GLN A 222 -2.36 5.68 19.89
C GLN A 222 -3.01 4.58 19.05
N PHE A 223 -3.48 4.94 17.85
CA PHE A 223 -4.18 4.03 16.95
C PHE A 223 -4.06 4.49 15.50
N ILE A 224 -4.34 3.58 14.57
CA ILE A 224 -4.42 3.82 13.14
C ILE A 224 -5.80 3.34 12.68
N VAL A 225 -6.44 4.17 11.85
CA VAL A 225 -7.69 3.85 11.16
C VAL A 225 -7.37 3.64 9.69
N LEU A 226 -7.73 2.46 9.17
CA LEU A 226 -7.75 2.20 7.74
C LEU A 226 -9.19 2.25 7.25
N ALA A 227 -9.43 2.98 6.17
CA ALA A 227 -10.77 3.24 5.67
C ALA A 227 -10.82 3.39 4.15
N SER A 228 -11.92 2.97 3.54
CA SER A 228 -12.21 3.24 2.12
C SER A 228 -12.76 4.66 1.90
N ASP A 229 -12.90 5.11 0.64
CA ASP A 229 -13.31 6.48 0.31
C ASP A 229 -14.71 6.82 0.85
N GLY A 230 -15.63 5.84 0.85
CA GLY A 230 -17.00 5.98 1.32
C GLY A 230 -17.06 6.35 2.80
N VAL A 231 -16.04 6.00 3.59
CA VAL A 231 -15.93 6.37 5.00
C VAL A 231 -15.40 7.80 5.18
N SER A 232 -14.48 8.23 4.31
CA SER A 232 -13.86 9.55 4.40
C SER A 232 -14.86 10.69 4.19
N VAL A 233 -15.92 10.42 3.41
CA VAL A 233 -17.08 11.31 3.24
C VAL A 233 -18.12 11.10 4.37
N CYS A 234 -18.25 9.87 4.89
CA CYS A 234 -19.26 9.50 5.88
C CYS A 234 -18.91 9.76 7.36
N LEU A 235 -17.75 10.34 7.68
CA LEU A 235 -17.51 10.87 9.03
C LEU A 235 -18.43 12.08 9.37
N GLU A 236 -19.27 12.51 8.42
CA GLU A 236 -20.47 13.34 8.67
C GLU A 236 -21.82 12.58 8.65
N TYR A 237 -22.03 11.50 7.88
CA TYR A 237 -23.31 10.76 7.85
C TYR A 237 -23.15 9.26 7.50
N SER A 238 -23.85 8.36 8.21
CA SER A 238 -23.75 6.88 8.12
C SER A 238 -24.20 6.27 6.78
N MET A 239 -23.39 5.34 6.20
CA MET A 239 -23.72 3.90 6.01
C MET A 239 -22.68 3.13 5.16
N HIS A 240 -22.52 1.83 5.48
CA HIS A 240 -21.67 0.79 4.88
C HIS A 240 -20.15 1.00 5.02
N LEU A 241 -19.67 0.90 6.26
CA LEU A 241 -18.26 1.07 6.64
C LEU A 241 -17.50 -0.27 6.66
N ILE A 242 -16.37 -0.34 5.95
CA ILE A 242 -15.24 -1.18 6.40
C ILE A 242 -14.27 -0.23 7.09
N LEU A 243 -14.42 -0.11 8.40
CA LEU A 243 -13.48 0.58 9.26
C LEU A 243 -12.61 -0.47 9.95
N CYS A 244 -11.30 -0.47 9.69
CA CYS A 244 -10.38 -1.27 10.48
C CYS A 244 -9.73 -0.35 11.50
N PHE A 245 -10.09 -0.53 12.78
CA PHE A 245 -9.37 0.06 13.89
C PHE A 245 -8.17 -0.82 14.22
N TYR A 246 -6.99 -0.23 14.19
CA TYR A 246 -5.76 -0.86 14.60
C TYR A 246 -5.18 -0.10 15.80
N PHE A 247 -5.15 -0.72 16.97
CA PHE A 247 -4.53 -0.13 18.14
C PHE A 247 -3.02 -0.34 18.08
N VAL A 248 -2.25 0.75 18.26
CA VAL A 248 -0.78 0.68 18.26
C VAL A 248 -0.27 0.12 19.59
N LYS A 249 -1.08 0.20 20.65
CA LYS A 249 -0.75 -0.28 21.99
C LYS A 249 -1.08 -1.75 22.15
N ASP A 250 -0.06 -2.59 22.00
CA ASP A 250 0.10 -3.83 22.75
C ASP A 250 1.54 -3.90 23.29
N SER A 251 1.64 -3.88 24.61
CA SER A 251 2.74 -4.38 25.47
C SER A 251 4.14 -3.76 25.34
N LEU A 252 4.38 -2.62 26.00
CA LEU A 252 5.67 -2.40 26.67
C LEU A 252 5.51 -2.94 28.11
N PRO A 253 6.32 -3.91 28.56
CA PRO A 253 6.35 -4.32 29.96
C PRO A 253 6.83 -3.19 30.89
#